data_AF-A0A0B2VLJ5-F1
#
_entry.id   AF-A0A0B2VLJ5-F1
#
_cell.length_a   1.000
_cell.length_b   1.000
_cell.length_c   1.000
_cell.angle_alpha   90.00
_cell.angle_beta   90.00
_cell.angle_gamma   90.00
#
_symmetry.space_group_name_H-M   'P 1'
#
loop_
_entity.id
_entity.type
_entity.pdbx_description
1 polymer ?
#
loop_
_entity_poly.entity_id
_entity_poly.type
_entity_poly.pdbx_seq_one_letter_code
_entity_poly.pdbx_strand_id
1 'polypeptide(L)'
;MLPEKRDLRLLAFYEFKLGETAPEPSGNINRAFGDGSASERTVYHWFTSLRQEDESLEDQPRSGRPSLFDDYRLRAVVGENPRKSCEAMAKELGQVGHQVSTNMVLNGRDDMQSGQQHIVELKMENARELHPIVRALMFREHGTIDVTCNGLRVIVDDQNCLQAIAYIKSELFNSFIIREPSVTFRIPIAILTECLSVFGAGMSTALKMTYDGHGEPLKVMLEKDGIVVKCIIRTQNPDVVLDFDFDSSKIPTKVIMKPQKLKEAFHEFDSSSSTVSIKVNRRMLCLFTEGDLGKIKTEFPQHSEQIERLECAEEVEYSYRLCLVKRMTPSLNLSQKVSIRIDHRGILSVQFMIEQSDNNHVFIEFFCVPDADVYGDTEDSIES
;
A
#
# COMPACT_ATOMS: atom_id res chain seq x y z
N MET A 1 -23.71 0.51 12.65
CA MET A 1 -22.41 -0.04 12.23
C MET A 1 -22.31 -1.41 12.90
N LEU A 2 -22.17 -2.51 12.15
CA LEU A 2 -22.02 -3.84 12.77
C LEU A 2 -20.56 -3.99 13.22
N PRO A 3 -20.29 -4.43 14.45
CA PRO A 3 -18.93 -4.60 14.95
C PRO A 3 -18.16 -5.67 14.16
N GLU A 4 -16.87 -5.46 13.93
CA GLU A 4 -16.04 -6.48 13.28
C GLU A 4 -15.82 -7.67 14.21
N LYS A 5 -15.45 -8.83 13.64
CA LYS A 5 -15.28 -10.08 14.40
C LYS A 5 -14.20 -9.97 15.49
N ARG A 6 -13.18 -9.12 15.26
CA ARG A 6 -12.14 -8.80 16.25
C ARG A 6 -12.72 -8.03 17.44
N ASP A 7 -13.60 -7.06 17.18
CA ASP A 7 -14.26 -6.27 18.24
C ASP A 7 -15.15 -7.15 19.11
N LEU A 8 -15.91 -8.07 18.48
CA LEU A 8 -16.74 -9.05 19.18
C LEU A 8 -15.91 -9.97 20.09
N ARG A 9 -14.70 -10.35 19.67
CA ARG A 9 -13.77 -11.18 20.45
C ARG A 9 -13.12 -10.40 21.60
N LEU A 10 -12.81 -9.13 21.39
CA LEU A 10 -12.32 -8.22 22.44
C LEU A 10 -13.39 -8.01 23.53
N LEU A 11 -14.65 -7.82 23.14
CA LEU A 11 -15.78 -7.72 24.08
C LEU A 11 -15.98 -9.01 24.87
N ALA A 12 -15.88 -10.17 24.22
CA ALA A 12 -15.94 -11.46 24.90
C ALA A 12 -14.77 -11.66 25.89
N PHE A 13 -13.57 -11.18 25.56
CA PHE A 13 -12.41 -11.19 26.47
C PHE A 13 -12.62 -10.29 27.70
N TYR A 14 -13.17 -9.10 27.49
CA TYR A 14 -13.53 -8.18 28.58
C TYR A 14 -14.54 -8.83 29.55
N GLU A 15 -15.63 -9.41 29.04
CA GLU A 15 -16.64 -10.10 29.85
C GLU A 15 -16.05 -11.31 30.61
N PHE A 16 -15.11 -12.04 29.99
CA PHE A 16 -14.41 -13.13 30.66
C PHE A 16 -13.56 -12.65 31.85
N LYS A 17 -12.88 -11.50 31.71
CA LYS A 17 -12.08 -10.89 32.81
C LYS A 17 -12.93 -10.36 33.95
N LEU A 18 -14.20 -10.03 33.71
CA LEU A 18 -15.17 -9.68 34.76
C LEU A 18 -15.65 -10.87 35.59
N GLY A 19 -15.30 -12.10 35.20
CA GLY A 19 -15.63 -13.31 35.95
C GLY A 19 -16.98 -13.94 35.60
N GLU A 20 -17.63 -13.50 34.52
CA GLU A 20 -18.93 -14.01 34.09
C GLU A 20 -18.84 -15.43 33.51
N THR A 21 -19.90 -16.23 33.68
CA THR A 21 -19.98 -17.61 33.15
C THR A 21 -20.91 -17.68 31.93
N ALA A 22 -20.58 -18.54 30.96
CA ALA A 22 -21.00 -18.44 29.56
C ALA A 22 -22.43 -18.91 29.22
N PRO A 23 -23.48 -18.16 29.63
CA PRO A 23 -24.54 -17.79 28.67
C PRO A 23 -24.80 -16.27 28.58
N GLU A 24 -24.34 -15.49 29.56
CA GLU A 24 -24.63 -14.04 29.65
C GLU A 24 -23.88 -13.17 28.60
N PRO A 25 -22.62 -13.43 28.23
CA PRO A 25 -21.86 -12.55 27.35
C PRO A 25 -22.42 -12.46 25.92
N SER A 26 -22.93 -13.55 25.35
CA SER A 26 -23.61 -13.50 24.03
C SER A 26 -24.90 -12.67 24.09
N GLY A 27 -25.61 -12.69 25.23
CA GLY A 27 -26.80 -11.87 25.44
C GLY A 27 -26.47 -10.38 25.56
N ASN A 28 -25.41 -10.03 26.28
CA ASN A 28 -24.95 -8.65 26.43
C ASN A 28 -24.47 -8.06 25.09
N ILE A 29 -23.71 -8.84 24.31
CA ILE A 29 -23.23 -8.45 22.98
C ILE A 29 -24.41 -8.26 22.02
N ASN A 30 -25.36 -9.20 21.98
CA ASN A 30 -26.54 -9.06 21.11
C ASN A 30 -27.45 -7.90 21.56
N ARG A 31 -27.53 -7.60 22.86
CA ARG A 31 -28.27 -6.43 23.37
C ARG A 31 -27.61 -5.11 22.95
N ALA A 32 -26.29 -5.04 22.91
CA ALA A 32 -25.55 -3.84 22.55
C ALA A 32 -25.49 -3.59 21.03
N PHE A 33 -25.38 -4.65 20.23
CA PHE A 33 -25.08 -4.56 18.79
C PHE A 33 -26.18 -5.12 17.86
N GLY A 34 -27.23 -5.72 18.41
CA GLY A 34 -28.37 -6.30 17.69
C GLY A 34 -28.39 -7.83 17.69
N ASP A 35 -29.58 -8.42 17.61
CA ASP A 35 -29.77 -9.88 17.61
C ASP A 35 -29.02 -10.55 16.44
N GLY A 36 -28.23 -11.57 16.76
CA GLY A 36 -27.42 -12.32 15.78
C GLY A 36 -25.99 -11.79 15.58
N SER A 37 -25.60 -10.74 16.31
CA SER A 37 -24.22 -10.21 16.29
C SER A 37 -23.19 -11.20 16.83
N ALA A 38 -23.56 -12.02 17.82
CA ALA A 38 -22.74 -13.09 18.34
C ALA A 38 -23.57 -14.36 18.60
N SER A 39 -23.09 -15.51 18.12
CA SER A 39 -23.69 -16.79 18.46
C SER A 39 -23.14 -17.31 19.79
N GLU A 40 -24.01 -17.89 20.62
CA GLU A 40 -23.64 -18.50 21.90
C GLU A 40 -22.52 -19.54 21.73
N ARG A 41 -22.56 -20.31 20.64
CA ARG A 41 -21.54 -21.31 20.27
C ARG A 41 -20.17 -20.67 20.01
N THR A 42 -20.14 -19.50 19.37
CA THR A 42 -18.89 -18.77 19.08
C THR A 42 -18.28 -18.21 20.36
N VAL A 43 -19.11 -17.60 21.22
CA VAL A 43 -18.68 -17.04 22.50
C VAL A 43 -18.16 -18.14 23.44
N TYR A 44 -18.85 -19.28 23.48
CA TYR A 44 -18.40 -20.45 24.25
C TYR A 44 -17.03 -20.96 23.78
N HIS A 45 -16.79 -20.99 22.46
CA HIS A 45 -15.49 -21.40 21.92
C HIS A 45 -14.37 -20.42 22.33
N TRP A 46 -14.63 -19.11 22.29
CA TRP A 46 -13.66 -18.12 22.77
C TRP A 46 -13.37 -18.27 24.26
N PHE A 47 -14.39 -18.46 25.09
CA PHE A 47 -14.22 -18.69 26.53
C PHE A 47 -13.42 -19.98 26.82
N THR A 48 -13.58 -21.00 25.98
CA THR A 48 -12.80 -22.24 26.11
C THR A 48 -11.33 -22.01 25.79
N SER A 49 -11.01 -21.24 24.74
CA SER A 49 -9.63 -20.83 24.42
C SER A 49 -9.02 -19.94 25.52
N LEU A 50 -9.79 -18.99 26.05
CA LEU A 50 -9.33 -18.11 27.14
C LEU A 50 -9.03 -18.84 28.45
N ARG A 51 -9.77 -19.92 28.75
CA ARG A 51 -9.47 -20.82 29.88
C ARG A 51 -8.21 -21.65 29.68
N GLN A 52 -7.72 -21.76 28.46
CA GLN A 52 -6.47 -22.43 28.09
C GLN A 52 -5.31 -21.43 27.94
N GLU A 53 -5.44 -20.23 28.52
CA GLU A 53 -4.44 -19.14 28.49
C GLU A 53 -4.14 -18.59 27.08
N ASP A 54 -4.99 -18.86 26.09
CA ASP A 54 -4.90 -18.26 24.76
C ASP A 54 -5.69 -16.94 24.71
N GLU A 55 -5.02 -15.83 25.05
CA GLU A 55 -5.57 -14.47 24.97
C GLU A 55 -5.54 -13.86 23.55
N SER A 56 -5.24 -14.66 22.53
CA SER A 56 -5.20 -14.17 21.15
C SER A 56 -6.58 -13.64 20.71
N LEU A 57 -6.57 -12.46 20.08
CA LEU A 57 -7.74 -11.85 19.46
C LEU A 57 -7.88 -12.23 17.97
N GLU A 58 -6.99 -13.07 17.45
CA GLU A 58 -6.88 -13.43 16.03
C GLU A 58 -7.44 -14.83 15.75
N ASP A 59 -8.05 -15.01 14.57
CA ASP A 59 -8.58 -16.31 14.14
C ASP A 59 -7.44 -17.30 13.90
N GLN A 60 -7.46 -18.44 14.59
CA GLN A 60 -6.54 -19.52 14.31
C GLN A 60 -6.92 -20.25 13.01
N PRO A 61 -5.94 -20.71 12.22
CA PRO A 61 -6.21 -21.50 11.02
C PRO A 61 -6.97 -22.78 11.38
N ARG A 62 -8.03 -23.08 10.63
CA ARG A 62 -8.84 -24.29 10.85
C ARG A 62 -7.97 -25.52 10.63
N SER A 63 -7.91 -26.43 11.60
CA SER A 63 -7.34 -27.76 11.39
C SER A 63 -8.20 -28.56 10.39
N GLY A 64 -7.80 -28.57 9.13
CA GLY A 64 -8.45 -29.35 8.07
C GLY A 64 -8.13 -30.84 8.15
N ARG A 65 -9.07 -31.67 7.68
CA ARG A 65 -8.99 -33.13 7.58
C ARG A 65 -7.91 -33.54 6.54
N PRO A 66 -7.07 -34.58 6.78
CA PRO A 66 -6.04 -34.96 5.82
C PRO A 66 -6.65 -35.53 4.53
N SER A 67 -6.36 -34.94 3.37
CA SER A 67 -6.67 -35.54 2.07
C SER A 67 -5.52 -36.43 1.63
N LEU A 68 -5.67 -37.75 1.83
CA LEU A 68 -4.83 -38.76 1.19
C LEU A 68 -5.18 -38.80 -0.31
N PHE A 69 -4.54 -37.94 -1.11
CA PHE A 69 -4.54 -38.08 -2.57
C PHE A 69 -3.10 -38.01 -3.07
N ASP A 70 -2.65 -39.12 -3.67
CA ASP A 70 -1.26 -39.34 -4.01
C ASP A 70 -1.02 -38.94 -5.47
N ASP A 71 -0.78 -37.64 -5.68
CA ASP A 71 -0.55 -37.00 -6.99
C ASP A 71 0.61 -37.64 -7.76
N TYR A 72 1.52 -38.33 -7.06
CA TYR A 72 2.62 -39.09 -7.65
C TYR A 72 2.12 -40.30 -8.46
N ARG A 73 1.07 -40.98 -7.99
CA ARG A 73 0.51 -42.16 -8.67
C ARG A 73 -0.23 -41.80 -9.95
N LEU A 74 -0.85 -40.62 -10.00
CA LEU A 74 -1.53 -40.12 -11.20
C LEU A 74 -0.51 -39.84 -12.32
N ARG A 75 0.62 -39.21 -11.97
CA ARG A 75 1.69 -38.87 -12.91
C ARG A 75 2.40 -40.10 -13.47
N ALA A 76 2.57 -41.15 -12.67
CA ALA A 76 3.17 -42.41 -13.11
C ALA A 76 2.34 -43.11 -14.20
N VAL A 77 1.02 -43.18 -14.04
CA VAL A 77 0.12 -43.85 -15.01
C VAL A 77 0.04 -43.10 -16.34
N VAL A 78 0.08 -41.77 -16.32
CA VAL A 78 0.08 -40.93 -17.53
C VAL A 78 1.41 -41.01 -18.28
N GLY A 79 2.53 -41.12 -17.54
CA GLY A 79 3.87 -41.25 -18.13
C GLY A 79 4.12 -42.58 -18.85
N GLU A 80 3.54 -43.69 -18.38
CA GLU A 80 3.77 -45.02 -18.96
C GLU A 80 3.04 -45.24 -20.30
N ASN A 81 1.86 -44.64 -20.51
CA ASN A 81 1.15 -44.80 -21.78
C ASN A 81 0.22 -43.61 -22.10
N PRO A 82 0.69 -42.62 -22.88
CA PRO A 82 -0.08 -41.41 -23.22
C PRO A 82 -1.37 -41.66 -24.02
N ARG A 83 -1.61 -42.90 -24.49
CA ARG A 83 -2.78 -43.28 -25.29
C ARG A 83 -3.85 -44.03 -24.49
N LYS A 84 -3.67 -44.24 -23.18
CA LYS A 84 -4.72 -44.85 -22.34
C LYS A 84 -5.95 -43.94 -22.27
N SER A 85 -7.13 -44.53 -22.37
CA SER A 85 -8.41 -43.84 -22.22
C SER A 85 -8.65 -43.41 -20.76
N CYS A 86 -9.32 -42.27 -20.56
CA CYS A 86 -9.70 -41.75 -19.25
C CYS A 86 -10.50 -42.77 -18.42
N GLU A 87 -11.36 -43.57 -19.05
CA GLU A 87 -12.10 -44.65 -18.39
C GLU A 87 -11.19 -45.79 -17.89
N ALA A 88 -10.14 -46.12 -18.64
CA ALA A 88 -9.19 -47.16 -18.26
C ALA A 88 -8.32 -46.72 -17.07
N MET A 89 -7.89 -45.45 -17.05
CA MET A 89 -7.12 -44.86 -15.95
C MET A 89 -7.97 -44.72 -14.68
N ALA A 90 -9.22 -44.29 -14.82
CA ALA A 90 -10.17 -44.17 -13.70
C ALA A 90 -10.43 -45.52 -13.01
N LYS A 91 -10.48 -46.61 -13.79
CA LYS A 91 -10.65 -47.98 -13.30
C LYS A 91 -9.40 -48.53 -12.60
N GLU A 92 -8.21 -48.16 -13.09
CA GLU A 92 -6.91 -48.54 -12.53
C GLU A 92 -6.58 -47.77 -11.23
N LEU A 93 -7.10 -46.54 -11.11
CA LEU A 93 -6.92 -45.67 -9.95
C LEU A 93 -8.10 -45.69 -8.95
N GLY A 94 -9.17 -46.43 -9.26
CA GLY A 94 -10.33 -46.62 -8.39
C GLY A 94 -11.21 -45.38 -8.19
N GLN A 95 -11.37 -44.52 -9.21
CA GLN A 95 -12.13 -43.26 -9.11
C GLN A 95 -13.14 -43.03 -10.26
N VAL A 96 -14.10 -42.11 -10.05
CA VAL A 96 -15.24 -41.85 -10.96
C VAL A 96 -14.84 -40.86 -12.06
N GLY A 97 -15.10 -41.19 -13.32
CA GLY A 97 -14.56 -40.54 -14.54
C GLY A 97 -14.86 -39.05 -14.77
N HIS A 98 -15.58 -38.36 -13.88
CA HIS A 98 -15.95 -36.94 -14.06
C HIS A 98 -14.82 -35.95 -13.69
N GLN A 99 -13.77 -36.40 -12.99
CA GLN A 99 -12.63 -35.55 -12.58
C GLN A 99 -11.49 -35.46 -13.62
N VAL A 100 -11.48 -36.30 -14.66
CA VAL A 100 -10.38 -36.37 -15.63
C VAL A 100 -10.54 -35.37 -16.79
N SER A 101 -11.77 -34.95 -17.08
CA SER A 101 -12.10 -34.18 -18.30
C SER A 101 -11.77 -32.68 -18.25
N THR A 102 -11.52 -32.09 -17.08
CA THR A 102 -11.31 -30.64 -16.94
C THR A 102 -9.89 -30.18 -17.31
N ASN A 103 -8.93 -31.09 -17.47
CA ASN A 103 -7.50 -30.75 -17.57
C ASN A 103 -6.86 -30.90 -18.96
N MET A 104 -7.63 -31.04 -20.04
CA MET A 104 -7.08 -31.15 -21.42
C MET A 104 -7.63 -30.10 -22.38
N VAL A 105 -7.27 -28.82 -22.22
CA VAL A 105 -7.28 -27.84 -23.33
C VAL A 105 -6.17 -26.77 -23.08
N LEU A 106 -5.07 -26.92 -23.86
CA LEU A 106 -4.11 -25.91 -24.34
C LEU A 106 -2.97 -25.39 -23.42
N ASN A 107 -1.81 -26.06 -23.57
CA ASN A 107 -0.47 -25.58 -23.21
C ASN A 107 0.16 -24.75 -24.34
N GLY A 108 0.81 -23.64 -23.97
CA GLY A 108 1.79 -22.94 -24.81
C GLY A 108 2.58 -21.89 -24.01
N ARG A 109 3.91 -22.11 -23.87
CA ARG A 109 4.97 -21.23 -23.32
C ARG A 109 5.24 -21.36 -21.80
N ASP A 110 6.06 -22.35 -21.47
CA ASP A 110 6.38 -22.89 -20.14
C ASP A 110 7.45 -22.13 -19.34
N ASP A 111 7.14 -20.92 -18.87
CA ASP A 111 7.73 -20.37 -17.64
C ASP A 111 6.81 -19.33 -16.94
N MET A 112 5.71 -18.94 -17.59
CA MET A 112 4.71 -18.00 -17.06
C MET A 112 3.55 -18.66 -16.28
N GLN A 113 3.47 -19.99 -16.25
CA GLN A 113 2.44 -20.77 -15.56
C GLN A 113 3.04 -21.88 -14.71
N SER A 114 3.60 -21.51 -13.54
CA SER A 114 3.63 -22.46 -12.43
C SER A 114 2.18 -22.67 -11.98
N GLY A 115 1.70 -23.91 -11.94
CA GLY A 115 0.40 -24.27 -11.34
C GLY A 115 0.34 -24.05 -9.82
N GLN A 116 1.34 -23.37 -9.24
CA GLN A 116 1.37 -22.92 -7.87
C GLN A 116 0.40 -21.75 -7.67
N GLN A 117 -0.56 -21.93 -6.77
CA GLN A 117 -1.46 -20.85 -6.39
C GLN A 117 -0.71 -19.87 -5.49
N HIS A 118 -0.28 -18.74 -6.05
CA HIS A 118 0.30 -17.64 -5.31
C HIS A 118 -0.78 -16.89 -4.50
N ILE A 119 -0.42 -16.36 -3.33
CA ILE A 119 -1.30 -15.48 -2.54
C ILE A 119 -1.51 -14.17 -3.27
N VAL A 120 -0.43 -13.62 -3.85
CA VAL A 120 -0.48 -12.45 -4.73
C VAL A 120 0.11 -12.82 -6.09
N GLU A 121 -0.61 -12.52 -7.16
CA GLU A 121 -0.10 -12.52 -8.54
C GLU A 121 -0.55 -11.26 -9.27
N LEU A 122 0.41 -10.40 -9.62
CA LEU A 122 0.19 -9.15 -10.36
C LEU A 122 0.87 -9.26 -11.72
N LYS A 123 0.19 -8.88 -12.80
CA LYS A 123 0.78 -8.80 -14.15
C LYS A 123 0.46 -7.48 -14.83
N MET A 124 1.45 -6.89 -15.47
CA MET A 124 1.32 -5.72 -16.32
C MET A 124 2.01 -5.98 -17.66
N GLU A 125 1.35 -5.68 -18.77
CA GLU A 125 1.96 -5.80 -20.10
C GLU A 125 3.05 -4.75 -20.34
N ASN A 126 2.92 -3.58 -19.71
CA ASN A 126 3.88 -2.50 -19.83
C ASN A 126 4.22 -1.89 -18.47
N ALA A 127 5.34 -2.31 -17.90
CA ALA A 127 5.86 -1.79 -16.63
C ALA A 127 6.83 -0.61 -16.79
N ARG A 128 6.93 -0.01 -17.99
CA ARG A 128 7.84 1.12 -18.28
C ARG A 128 7.74 2.25 -17.25
N GLU A 129 6.52 2.53 -16.83
CA GLU A 129 6.19 3.69 -16.02
C GLU A 129 6.27 3.39 -14.51
N LEU A 130 6.29 2.12 -14.10
CA LEU A 130 6.48 1.74 -12.70
C LEU A 130 7.88 2.09 -12.18
N HIS A 131 8.93 1.90 -13.00
CA HIS A 131 10.30 2.21 -12.59
C HIS A 131 10.47 3.66 -12.09
N PRO A 132 10.09 4.71 -12.86
CA PRO A 132 10.22 6.08 -12.37
C PRO A 132 9.36 6.36 -11.14
N ILE A 133 8.16 5.77 -11.03
CA ILE A 133 7.31 5.91 -9.84
C ILE A 133 8.01 5.36 -8.60
N VAL A 134 8.46 4.10 -8.62
CA VAL A 134 9.13 3.48 -7.46
C VAL A 134 10.45 4.19 -7.14
N ARG A 135 11.20 4.61 -8.17
CA ARG A 135 12.42 5.40 -8.01
C ARG A 135 12.19 6.72 -7.29
N ALA A 136 11.03 7.36 -7.49
CA ALA A 136 10.71 8.63 -6.85
C ALA A 136 10.53 8.50 -5.32
N LEU A 137 10.32 7.29 -4.80
CA LEU A 137 10.21 6.99 -3.37
C LEU A 137 11.53 6.53 -2.74
N MET A 138 12.64 6.49 -3.48
CA MET A 138 13.95 6.01 -3.01
C MET A 138 14.70 7.02 -2.12
N PHE A 139 14.11 7.42 -1.01
CA PHE A 139 14.76 8.26 0.00
C PHE A 139 15.04 7.52 1.32
N ARG A 140 14.70 6.22 1.41
CA ARG A 140 15.07 5.29 2.48
C ARG A 140 15.44 3.93 1.89
N GLU A 141 16.12 3.12 2.70
CA GLU A 141 16.59 1.78 2.30
C GLU A 141 15.44 0.81 2.04
N HIS A 142 14.43 0.85 2.91
CA HIS A 142 13.30 -0.08 2.90
C HIS A 142 11.98 0.65 2.70
N GLY A 143 11.01 -0.07 2.15
CA GLY A 143 9.64 0.37 2.00
C GLY A 143 8.67 -0.79 2.13
N THR A 144 7.45 -0.47 2.51
CA THR A 144 6.35 -1.40 2.70
C THR A 144 5.58 -1.54 1.40
N ILE A 145 5.44 -2.77 0.94
CA ILE A 145 4.52 -3.16 -0.11
C ILE A 145 3.22 -3.58 0.56
N ASP A 146 2.13 -2.96 0.16
CA ASP A 146 0.80 -3.26 0.65
C ASP A 146 -0.13 -3.51 -0.53
N VAL A 147 -0.75 -4.69 -0.56
CA VAL A 147 -1.61 -5.14 -1.65
C VAL A 147 -2.99 -5.40 -1.10
N THR A 148 -4.01 -4.79 -1.70
CA THR A 148 -5.43 -4.99 -1.39
C THR A 148 -6.22 -5.18 -2.68
N CYS A 149 -7.52 -5.47 -2.60
CA CYS A 149 -8.38 -5.53 -3.79
C CYS A 149 -8.41 -4.22 -4.61
N ASN A 150 -8.13 -3.08 -3.98
CA ASN A 150 -8.12 -1.78 -4.63
C ASN A 150 -6.84 -1.52 -5.45
N GLY A 151 -5.75 -2.23 -5.16
CA GLY A 151 -4.48 -2.04 -5.84
C GLY A 151 -3.26 -2.30 -4.96
N LEU A 152 -2.11 -1.92 -5.52
CA LEU A 152 -0.79 -1.97 -4.92
C LEU A 152 -0.42 -0.59 -4.37
N ARG A 153 0.04 -0.55 -3.13
CA ARG A 153 0.66 0.62 -2.50
C ARG A 153 2.12 0.36 -2.21
N VAL A 154 2.96 1.35 -2.51
CA VAL A 154 4.37 1.37 -2.10
C VAL A 154 4.54 2.52 -1.11
N ILE A 155 4.91 2.19 0.13
CA ILE A 155 4.94 3.13 1.24
C ILE A 155 6.38 3.25 1.74
N VAL A 156 6.91 4.46 1.83
CA VAL A 156 8.24 4.75 2.36
C VAL A 156 8.13 5.81 3.44
N ASP A 157 8.55 5.46 4.65
CA ASP A 157 8.50 6.32 5.83
C ASP A 157 9.90 6.77 6.26
N ASP A 158 10.05 8.07 6.55
CA ASP A 158 11.22 8.63 7.18
C ASP A 158 10.92 9.14 8.59
N GLN A 159 11.20 8.28 9.56
CA GLN A 159 11.22 8.61 10.99
C GLN A 159 9.96 9.36 11.43
N ASN A 160 8.79 8.94 10.93
CA ASN A 160 7.50 9.49 11.33
C ASN A 160 7.27 10.97 10.98
N CYS A 161 8.16 11.57 10.18
CA CYS A 161 8.10 12.99 9.85
C CYS A 161 7.75 13.24 8.39
N LEU A 162 8.09 12.29 7.52
CA LEU A 162 7.74 12.29 6.10
C LEU A 162 7.36 10.88 5.68
N GLN A 163 6.19 10.71 5.08
CA GLN A 163 5.78 9.46 4.47
C GLN A 163 5.39 9.70 3.02
N ALA A 164 5.83 8.82 2.13
CA ALA A 164 5.42 8.81 0.73
C ALA A 164 4.66 7.53 0.42
N ILE A 165 3.55 7.65 -0.30
CA ILE A 165 2.73 6.53 -0.75
C ILE A 165 2.49 6.65 -2.25
N ALA A 166 2.94 5.66 -3.02
CA ALA A 166 2.52 5.49 -4.41
C ALA A 166 1.30 4.59 -4.47
N TYR A 167 0.24 5.03 -5.13
CA TYR A 167 -1.01 4.29 -5.33
C TYR A 167 -1.14 3.81 -6.77
N ILE A 168 -1.00 2.50 -6.98
CA ILE A 168 -1.16 1.84 -8.28
C ILE A 168 -2.44 1.01 -8.22
N LYS A 169 -3.51 1.50 -8.83
CA LYS A 169 -4.82 0.84 -8.80
C LYS A 169 -4.78 -0.52 -9.49
N SER A 170 -5.64 -1.44 -9.04
CA SER A 170 -5.74 -2.79 -9.60
C SER A 170 -6.12 -2.80 -11.09
N GLU A 171 -6.85 -1.79 -11.57
CA GLU A 171 -7.23 -1.61 -12.98
C GLU A 171 -6.04 -1.39 -13.94
N LEU A 172 -4.87 -1.01 -13.41
CA LEU A 172 -3.64 -0.85 -14.20
C LEU A 172 -2.94 -2.18 -14.52
N PHE A 173 -3.44 -3.29 -13.97
CA PHE A 173 -2.88 -4.62 -14.14
C PHE A 173 -3.78 -5.47 -15.04
N ASN A 174 -3.20 -6.12 -16.04
CA ASN A 174 -3.92 -7.09 -16.87
C ASN A 174 -4.37 -8.33 -16.07
N SER A 175 -3.66 -8.62 -14.97
CA SER A 175 -4.06 -9.64 -13.99
C SER A 175 -3.73 -9.14 -12.59
N PHE A 176 -4.72 -9.08 -11.71
CA PHE A 176 -4.57 -8.70 -10.30
C PHE A 176 -5.25 -9.74 -9.42
N ILE A 177 -4.47 -10.66 -8.86
CA ILE A 177 -4.97 -11.75 -8.01
C ILE A 177 -4.42 -11.54 -6.60
N ILE A 178 -5.34 -11.48 -5.64
CA ILE A 178 -5.05 -11.52 -4.21
C ILE A 178 -6.00 -12.52 -3.55
N ARG A 179 -5.47 -13.42 -2.72
CA ARG A 179 -6.25 -14.49 -2.06
C ARG A 179 -6.54 -14.21 -0.58
N GLU A 180 -6.06 -13.09 -0.08
CA GLU A 180 -6.27 -12.59 1.27
C GLU A 180 -6.86 -11.17 1.21
N PRO A 181 -7.49 -10.65 2.28
CA PRO A 181 -8.05 -9.30 2.28
C PRO A 181 -7.00 -8.20 2.02
N SER A 182 -5.81 -8.40 2.59
CA SER A 182 -4.66 -7.52 2.48
C SER A 182 -3.38 -8.32 2.67
N VAL A 183 -2.34 -8.01 1.91
CA VAL A 183 -1.01 -8.61 2.05
C VAL A 183 0.01 -7.50 2.16
N THR A 184 0.79 -7.51 3.24
CA THR A 184 1.74 -6.44 3.57
C THR A 184 3.09 -7.01 3.96
N PHE A 185 4.16 -6.53 3.34
CA PHE A 185 5.53 -6.93 3.65
C PHE A 185 6.52 -5.83 3.28
N ARG A 186 7.72 -5.84 3.87
CA ARG A 186 8.79 -4.88 3.56
C ARG A 186 9.83 -5.47 2.63
N ILE A 187 10.40 -4.62 1.79
CA ILE A 187 11.52 -4.96 0.89
C ILE A 187 12.54 -3.83 0.82
N PRO A 188 13.80 -4.11 0.44
CA PRO A 188 14.75 -3.08 0.03
C PRO A 188 14.27 -2.42 -1.27
N ILE A 189 13.91 -1.13 -1.22
CA ILE A 189 13.31 -0.44 -2.38
C ILE A 189 14.32 -0.30 -3.53
N ALA A 190 15.60 -0.11 -3.22
CA ALA A 190 16.65 -0.05 -4.23
C ALA A 190 16.69 -1.29 -5.12
N ILE A 191 16.56 -2.49 -4.52
CA ILE A 191 16.54 -3.74 -5.28
C ILE A 191 15.33 -3.80 -6.19
N LEU A 192 14.13 -3.43 -5.70
CA LEU A 192 12.93 -3.39 -6.55
C LEU A 192 13.12 -2.43 -7.73
N THR A 193 13.65 -1.23 -7.49
CA THR A 193 13.90 -0.25 -8.55
C THR A 193 14.89 -0.77 -9.60
N GLU A 194 15.99 -1.40 -9.17
CA GLU A 194 16.96 -2.03 -10.07
C GLU A 194 16.33 -3.13 -10.92
N CYS A 195 15.53 -4.01 -10.30
CA CYS A 195 14.81 -5.08 -10.99
C CYS A 195 13.90 -4.51 -12.10
N LEU A 196 13.14 -3.46 -11.80
CA LEU A 196 12.25 -2.80 -12.78
C LEU A 196 13.00 -2.14 -13.95
N SER A 197 14.31 -1.92 -13.83
CA SER A 197 15.15 -1.34 -14.87
C SER A 197 16.18 -2.32 -15.45
N VAL A 198 16.03 -3.62 -15.25
CA VAL A 198 17.05 -4.60 -15.65
C VAL A 198 17.33 -4.63 -17.16
N PHE A 199 16.33 -4.29 -17.98
CA PHE A 199 16.50 -4.13 -19.43
C PHE A 199 16.91 -2.71 -19.85
N GLY A 200 17.04 -1.79 -18.90
CA GLY A 200 17.25 -0.35 -19.12
C GLY A 200 16.04 0.48 -18.70
N ALA A 201 16.30 1.63 -18.09
CA ALA A 201 15.25 2.54 -17.63
C ALA A 201 14.39 3.04 -18.80
N GLY A 202 13.07 3.02 -18.63
CA GLY A 202 12.12 3.50 -19.63
C GLY A 202 11.85 2.53 -20.78
N MET A 203 12.30 1.28 -20.69
CA MET A 203 11.89 0.23 -21.62
C MET A 203 10.49 -0.31 -21.31
N SER A 204 9.68 -0.51 -22.35
CA SER A 204 8.47 -1.35 -22.24
C SER A 204 8.89 -2.80 -22.03
N THR A 205 8.37 -3.38 -20.96
CA THR A 205 8.62 -4.75 -20.48
C THR A 205 7.32 -5.28 -19.89
N ALA A 206 7.02 -6.56 -20.13
CA ALA A 206 5.95 -7.22 -19.40
C ALA A 206 6.47 -7.60 -18.01
N LEU A 207 5.67 -7.35 -16.99
CA LEU A 207 5.99 -7.59 -15.59
C LEU A 207 5.04 -8.63 -15.00
N LYS A 208 5.60 -9.57 -14.24
CA LYS A 208 4.85 -10.47 -13.35
C LYS A 208 5.48 -10.42 -11.95
N MET A 209 4.70 -10.05 -10.95
CA MET A 209 5.08 -10.11 -9.54
C MET A 209 4.29 -11.20 -8.83
N THR A 210 4.96 -12.02 -8.04
CA THR A 210 4.32 -13.11 -7.28
C THR A 210 4.85 -13.19 -5.86
N TYR A 211 3.96 -13.52 -4.93
CA TYR A 211 4.27 -13.69 -3.51
C TYR A 211 3.44 -14.85 -2.92
N ASP A 212 4.12 -15.74 -2.21
CA ASP A 212 3.57 -17.01 -1.73
C ASP A 212 3.10 -16.98 -0.26
N GLY A 213 3.29 -15.85 0.42
CA GLY A 213 2.84 -15.64 1.80
C GLY A 213 3.96 -15.28 2.76
N HIS A 214 3.59 -15.12 4.03
CA HIS A 214 4.49 -14.63 5.08
C HIS A 214 5.83 -15.40 5.12
N GLY A 215 6.94 -14.66 5.10
CA GLY A 215 8.30 -15.21 5.11
C GLY A 215 8.86 -15.62 3.74
N GLU A 216 8.02 -15.71 2.71
CA GLU A 216 8.46 -16.02 1.35
C GLU A 216 9.02 -14.77 0.63
N PRO A 217 9.93 -14.92 -0.34
CA PRO A 217 10.44 -13.78 -1.09
C PRO A 217 9.43 -13.28 -2.13
N LEU A 218 9.49 -11.98 -2.44
CA LEU A 218 8.82 -11.41 -3.60
C LEU A 218 9.60 -11.82 -4.86
N LYS A 219 8.92 -12.47 -5.80
CA LYS A 219 9.48 -12.85 -7.10
C LYS A 219 9.00 -11.86 -8.15
N VAL A 220 9.94 -11.18 -8.80
CA VAL A 220 9.69 -10.20 -9.86
C VAL A 220 10.24 -10.76 -11.16
N MET A 221 9.40 -10.91 -12.17
CA MET A 221 9.77 -11.42 -13.49
C MET A 221 9.48 -10.35 -14.53
N LEU A 222 10.49 -10.00 -15.33
CA LEU A 222 10.34 -9.08 -16.46
C LEU A 222 10.62 -9.84 -17.76
N GLU A 223 9.78 -9.65 -18.76
CA GLU A 223 9.93 -10.22 -20.09
C GLU A 223 10.04 -9.11 -21.15
N LYS A 224 11.00 -9.27 -22.06
CA LYS A 224 11.14 -8.45 -23.25
C LYS A 224 11.77 -9.24 -24.39
N ASP A 225 11.16 -9.17 -25.58
CA ASP A 225 11.67 -9.81 -26.80
C ASP A 225 12.02 -11.31 -26.62
N GLY A 226 11.22 -12.01 -25.81
CA GLY A 226 11.42 -13.43 -25.46
C GLY A 226 12.48 -13.70 -24.39
N ILE A 227 13.18 -12.68 -23.89
CA ILE A 227 14.12 -12.78 -22.77
C ILE A 227 13.34 -12.55 -21.48
N VAL A 228 13.43 -13.51 -20.55
CA VAL A 228 12.82 -13.41 -19.22
C VAL A 228 13.93 -13.26 -18.17
N VAL A 229 13.82 -12.23 -17.34
CA VAL A 229 14.67 -12.02 -16.18
C VAL A 229 13.86 -12.21 -14.91
N LYS A 230 14.34 -13.05 -14.01
CA LYS A 230 13.73 -13.33 -12.71
C LYS A 230 14.59 -12.80 -11.58
N CYS A 231 14.00 -11.93 -10.77
CA CYS A 231 14.59 -11.36 -9.57
C CYS A 231 13.85 -11.90 -8.34
N ILE A 232 14.60 -12.19 -7.28
CA ILE A 232 14.08 -12.71 -6.02
C ILE A 232 14.47 -11.74 -4.91
N ILE A 233 13.49 -11.06 -4.34
CA ILE A 233 13.68 -10.03 -3.33
C ILE A 233 13.23 -10.59 -1.98
N ARG A 234 14.15 -10.63 -1.01
CA ARG A 234 13.81 -11.07 0.35
C ARG A 234 12.85 -10.08 0.98
N THR A 235 11.82 -10.62 1.64
CA THR A 235 10.85 -9.83 2.39
C THR A 235 11.23 -9.74 3.86
N GLN A 236 10.70 -8.73 4.52
CA GLN A 236 10.81 -8.49 5.95
C GLN A 236 9.41 -8.26 6.52
N ASN A 237 9.26 -8.46 7.82
CA ASN A 237 8.01 -8.14 8.51
C ASN A 237 7.70 -6.65 8.36
N PRO A 238 6.42 -6.28 8.19
CA PRO A 238 6.02 -4.88 8.14
C PRO A 238 6.26 -4.22 9.52
N ASP A 239 6.80 -3.00 9.48
CA ASP A 239 6.75 -2.09 10.62
C ASP A 239 5.32 -1.53 10.71
N VAL A 240 4.98 -0.94 11.87
CA VAL A 240 3.73 -0.17 11.99
C VAL A 240 3.78 0.97 10.98
N VAL A 241 2.93 0.90 9.95
CA VAL A 241 2.73 2.01 9.03
C VAL A 241 1.94 3.07 9.77
N LEU A 242 2.51 4.26 9.87
CA LEU A 242 1.82 5.38 10.50
C LEU A 242 0.59 5.77 9.69
N ASP A 243 -0.50 5.95 10.42
CA ASP A 243 -1.66 6.68 9.95
C ASP A 243 -1.54 8.13 10.45
N PHE A 244 -1.40 9.07 9.51
CA PHE A 244 -1.41 10.50 9.85
C PHE A 244 -2.80 10.99 10.26
N ASP A 245 -3.84 10.15 10.14
CA ASP A 245 -5.24 10.51 10.40
C ASP A 245 -5.61 11.81 9.66
N PHE A 246 -5.21 11.88 8.39
CA PHE A 246 -5.42 13.06 7.56
C PHE A 246 -6.85 13.04 7.01
N ASP A 247 -7.79 13.68 7.73
CA ASP A 247 -9.18 13.75 7.33
C ASP A 247 -9.38 14.61 6.08
N SER A 248 -9.58 13.93 4.94
CA SER A 248 -9.78 14.58 3.66
C SER A 248 -11.11 15.35 3.53
N SER A 249 -12.05 15.15 4.46
CA SER A 249 -13.38 15.77 4.42
C SER A 249 -13.41 17.20 5.00
N LYS A 250 -12.42 17.56 5.82
CA LYS A 250 -12.37 18.86 6.54
C LYS A 250 -11.02 19.57 6.33
N ILE A 251 -10.58 19.66 5.08
CA ILE A 251 -9.30 20.30 4.77
C ILE A 251 -9.49 21.84 4.68
N PRO A 252 -8.88 22.64 5.57
CA PRO A 252 -9.04 24.10 5.58
C PRO A 252 -8.36 24.78 4.38
N THR A 253 -7.32 24.15 3.83
CA THR A 253 -6.47 24.71 2.78
C THR A 253 -6.19 23.68 1.69
N LYS A 254 -6.55 24.02 0.44
CA LYS A 254 -6.32 23.19 -0.74
C LYS A 254 -5.89 24.04 -1.93
N VAL A 255 -4.78 23.67 -2.55
CA VAL A 255 -4.26 24.30 -3.77
C VAL A 255 -4.07 23.20 -4.82
N ILE A 256 -4.63 23.39 -6.01
CA ILE A 256 -4.37 22.56 -7.19
C ILE A 256 -3.64 23.43 -8.20
N MET A 257 -2.49 22.98 -8.67
CA MET A 257 -1.65 23.76 -9.57
C MET A 257 -0.86 22.91 -10.56
N LYS A 258 -0.40 23.57 -11.63
CA LYS A 258 0.55 23.02 -12.59
C LYS A 258 1.95 22.95 -11.97
N PRO A 259 2.72 21.88 -12.23
CA PRO A 259 3.99 21.65 -11.54
C PRO A 259 5.16 22.49 -12.07
N GLN A 260 5.09 23.08 -13.27
CA GLN A 260 6.23 23.70 -13.95
C GLN A 260 6.90 24.79 -13.10
N LYS A 261 6.14 25.79 -12.64
CA LYS A 261 6.70 26.86 -11.79
C LYS A 261 6.99 26.41 -10.36
N LEU A 262 6.33 25.36 -9.88
CA LEU A 262 6.65 24.76 -8.58
C LEU A 262 8.01 24.02 -8.62
N LYS A 263 8.36 23.39 -9.74
CA LYS A 263 9.69 22.78 -9.97
C LYS A 263 10.79 23.84 -9.87
N GLU A 264 10.60 24.98 -10.54
CA GLU A 264 11.53 26.11 -10.48
C GLU A 264 11.71 26.58 -9.02
N ALA A 265 10.61 26.78 -8.28
CA ALA A 265 10.66 27.17 -6.87
C ALA A 265 11.44 26.17 -5.99
N PHE A 266 11.25 24.86 -6.20
CA PHE A 266 11.98 23.81 -5.46
C PHE A 266 13.49 23.83 -5.76
N HIS A 267 13.87 24.17 -7.00
CA HIS A 267 15.26 24.33 -7.40
C HIS A 267 15.91 25.60 -6.84
N GLU A 268 15.14 26.66 -6.64
CA GLU A 268 15.60 27.96 -6.13
C GLU A 268 15.66 28.06 -4.60
N PHE A 269 15.14 27.06 -3.87
CA PHE A 269 15.23 27.05 -2.40
C PHE A 269 16.66 27.18 -1.91
N ASP A 270 16.88 28.16 -1.02
CA ASP A 270 18.18 28.41 -0.39
C ASP A 270 18.65 27.15 0.36
N SER A 271 19.77 26.58 -0.05
CA SER A 271 20.33 25.38 0.59
C SER A 271 20.89 25.62 1.99
N SER A 272 21.14 26.88 2.38
CA SER A 272 21.56 27.24 3.74
C SER A 272 20.39 27.29 4.73
N SER A 273 19.14 27.42 4.23
CA SER A 273 17.94 27.39 5.07
C SER A 273 17.67 25.97 5.61
N SER A 274 17.38 25.85 6.91
CA SER A 274 16.97 24.58 7.52
C SER A 274 15.52 24.21 7.17
N THR A 275 14.68 25.23 6.97
CA THR A 275 13.23 25.08 6.74
C THR A 275 12.78 25.75 5.44
N VAL A 276 11.56 25.43 5.03
CA VAL A 276 10.77 26.18 4.05
C VAL A 276 9.41 26.48 4.66
N SER A 277 9.00 27.74 4.61
CA SER A 277 7.68 28.18 5.04
C SER A 277 6.71 28.16 3.87
N ILE A 278 5.57 27.53 4.10
CA ILE A 278 4.45 27.47 3.16
C ILE A 278 3.32 28.28 3.76
N LYS A 279 3.02 29.41 3.12
CA LYS A 279 1.93 30.31 3.50
C LYS A 279 0.85 30.29 2.44
N VAL A 280 -0.40 30.10 2.84
CA VAL A 280 -1.55 30.09 1.93
C VAL A 280 -2.64 30.98 2.48
N ASN A 281 -3.13 31.90 1.66
CA ASN A 281 -4.34 32.67 1.94
C ASN A 281 -5.27 32.62 0.74
N ARG A 282 -6.42 33.30 0.82
CA ARG A 282 -7.45 33.30 -0.24
C ARG A 282 -6.96 33.76 -1.61
N ARG A 283 -5.83 34.46 -1.70
CA ARG A 283 -5.35 35.11 -2.93
C ARG A 283 -4.05 34.52 -3.47
N MET A 284 -3.27 33.81 -2.67
CA MET A 284 -1.96 33.32 -3.08
C MET A 284 -1.45 32.15 -2.23
N LEU A 285 -0.62 31.32 -2.87
CA LEU A 285 0.33 30.41 -2.24
C LEU A 285 1.71 31.06 -2.27
N CYS A 286 2.42 31.03 -1.14
CA CYS A 286 3.77 31.56 -1.00
C CYS A 286 4.68 30.48 -0.43
N LEU A 287 5.84 30.32 -1.06
CA LEU A 287 6.93 29.48 -0.57
C LEU A 287 8.11 30.40 -0.28
N PHE A 288 8.74 30.28 0.88
CA PHE A 288 9.98 31.01 1.11
C PHE A 288 10.93 30.27 2.05
N THR A 289 12.21 30.52 1.82
CA THR A 289 13.34 30.04 2.62
C THR A 289 14.12 31.24 3.13
N GLU A 290 14.69 31.14 4.32
CA GLU A 290 15.51 32.19 4.93
C GLU A 290 16.85 31.59 5.31
N GLY A 291 17.87 31.96 4.53
CA GLY A 291 19.24 31.48 4.68
C GLY A 291 20.21 32.60 5.03
N ASP A 292 21.50 32.31 4.94
CA ASP A 292 22.58 33.21 5.38
C ASP A 292 22.59 34.55 4.62
N LEU A 293 22.16 34.53 3.36
CA LEU A 293 22.17 35.70 2.46
C LEU A 293 20.82 36.43 2.41
N GLY A 294 19.85 35.98 3.21
CA GLY A 294 18.52 36.56 3.32
C GLY A 294 17.41 35.65 2.84
N LYS A 295 16.29 36.27 2.50
CA LYS A 295 15.01 35.60 2.26
C LYS A 295 14.73 35.44 0.77
N ILE A 296 14.53 34.20 0.32
CA ILE A 296 14.06 33.87 -1.04
C ILE A 296 12.57 33.59 -0.96
N LYS A 297 11.75 34.28 -1.76
CA LYS A 297 10.29 34.15 -1.77
C LYS A 297 9.78 33.91 -3.19
N THR A 298 8.94 32.89 -3.34
CA THR A 298 8.20 32.59 -4.56
C THR A 298 6.71 32.69 -4.29
N GLU A 299 5.98 33.41 -5.14
CA GLU A 299 4.55 33.68 -4.96
C GLU A 299 3.73 33.18 -6.15
N PHE A 300 2.60 32.54 -5.86
CA PHE A 300 1.66 32.01 -6.83
C PHE A 300 0.28 32.62 -6.58
N PRO A 301 -0.07 33.73 -7.29
CA PRO A 301 -1.40 34.33 -7.20
C PRO A 301 -2.49 33.36 -7.69
N GLN A 302 -3.67 33.42 -7.09
CA GLN A 302 -4.83 32.57 -7.41
C GLN A 302 -5.25 32.67 -8.88
N HIS A 303 -5.09 33.84 -9.50
CA HIS A 303 -5.45 34.08 -10.90
C HIS A 303 -4.29 33.87 -11.88
N SER A 304 -3.15 33.33 -11.42
CA SER A 304 -2.05 32.97 -12.30
C SER A 304 -2.38 31.73 -13.11
N GLU A 305 -1.77 31.57 -14.29
CA GLU A 305 -1.96 30.40 -15.16
C GLU A 305 -1.50 29.07 -14.53
N GLN A 306 -0.78 29.15 -13.41
CA GLN A 306 -0.26 28.01 -12.67
C GLN A 306 -1.28 27.45 -11.69
N ILE A 307 -2.16 28.29 -11.12
CA ILE A 307 -3.16 27.87 -10.14
C ILE A 307 -4.44 27.47 -10.85
N GLU A 308 -4.86 26.22 -10.70
CA GLU A 308 -6.16 25.73 -11.19
C GLU A 308 -7.26 25.91 -10.13
N ARG A 309 -6.91 25.75 -8.86
CA ARG A 309 -7.83 25.92 -7.73
C ARG A 309 -7.05 26.38 -6.51
N LEU A 310 -7.57 27.35 -5.79
CA LEU A 310 -7.08 27.74 -4.48
C LEU A 310 -8.29 27.94 -3.57
N GLU A 311 -8.31 27.19 -2.48
CA GLU A 311 -9.31 27.23 -1.43
C GLU A 311 -8.59 27.37 -0.11
N CYS A 312 -8.86 28.45 0.61
CA CYS A 312 -8.26 28.70 1.91
C CYS A 312 -9.26 29.49 2.74
N ALA A 313 -9.81 28.87 3.79
CA ALA A 313 -10.81 29.54 4.63
C ALA A 313 -10.19 30.72 5.41
N GLU A 314 -9.05 30.44 6.06
CA GLU A 314 -8.26 31.35 6.88
C GLU A 314 -6.80 31.30 6.42
N GLU A 315 -6.05 32.39 6.60
CA GLU A 315 -4.63 32.39 6.26
C GLU A 315 -3.87 31.41 7.17
N VAL A 316 -3.10 30.52 6.56
CA VAL A 316 -2.25 29.55 7.26
C VAL A 316 -0.81 29.72 6.85
N GLU A 317 0.10 29.47 7.79
CA GLU A 317 1.55 29.53 7.57
C GLU A 317 2.23 28.48 8.43
N TYR A 318 2.83 27.50 7.75
CA TYR A 318 3.54 26.38 8.38
C TYR A 318 4.95 26.24 7.82
N SER A 319 5.92 25.99 8.70
CA SER A 319 7.30 25.71 8.32
C SER A 319 7.58 24.21 8.36
N TYR A 320 8.36 23.73 7.40
CA TYR A 320 8.73 22.32 7.27
C TYR A 320 10.24 22.21 7.04
N ARG A 321 10.86 21.13 7.52
CA ARG A 321 12.29 20.88 7.27
C ARG A 321 12.55 20.81 5.77
N LEU A 322 13.43 21.67 5.27
CA LEU A 322 13.72 21.81 3.85
C LEU A 322 14.26 20.50 3.26
N CYS A 323 15.08 19.77 4.04
CA CYS A 323 15.64 18.49 3.63
C CYS A 323 14.58 17.41 3.39
N LEU A 324 13.43 17.46 4.07
CA LEU A 324 12.31 16.55 3.85
C LEU A 324 11.48 16.97 2.64
N VAL A 325 11.16 18.26 2.51
CA VAL A 325 10.41 18.79 1.35
C VAL A 325 11.17 18.53 0.05
N LYS A 326 12.51 18.69 0.03
CA LYS A 326 13.33 18.40 -1.16
C LYS A 326 13.25 16.95 -1.63
N ARG A 327 12.82 15.99 -0.79
CA ARG A 327 12.62 14.58 -1.20
C ARG A 327 11.41 14.39 -2.11
N MET A 328 10.50 15.35 -2.18
CA MET A 328 9.36 15.32 -3.09
C MET A 328 9.75 15.65 -4.54
N THR A 329 10.95 16.21 -4.76
CA THR A 329 11.43 16.68 -6.08
C THR A 329 11.32 15.62 -7.19
N PRO A 330 11.70 14.35 -6.99
CA PRO A 330 11.53 13.32 -8.02
C PRO A 330 10.07 13.12 -8.44
N SER A 331 9.14 13.11 -7.47
CA SER A 331 7.70 12.95 -7.73
C SER A 331 7.12 14.18 -8.41
N LEU A 332 7.53 15.37 -7.98
CA LEU A 332 7.18 16.64 -8.63
C LEU A 332 7.61 16.62 -10.10
N ASN A 333 8.83 16.15 -10.39
CA ASN A 333 9.36 16.08 -11.75
C ASN A 333 8.55 15.18 -12.68
N LEU A 334 7.98 14.09 -12.16
CA LEU A 334 7.13 13.15 -12.91
C LEU A 334 5.70 13.66 -13.12
N SER A 335 5.21 14.50 -12.21
CA SER A 335 3.81 14.92 -12.17
C SER A 335 3.39 15.86 -13.30
N GLN A 336 2.10 15.82 -13.63
CA GLN A 336 1.40 16.75 -14.53
C GLN A 336 0.50 17.71 -13.73
N LYS A 337 0.11 17.32 -12.51
CA LYS A 337 -0.72 18.13 -11.61
C LYS A 337 -0.32 17.87 -10.16
N VAL A 338 -0.37 18.92 -9.34
CA VAL A 338 -0.04 18.87 -7.91
C VAL A 338 -1.23 19.38 -7.10
N SER A 339 -1.60 18.62 -6.07
CA SER A 339 -2.55 19.04 -5.04
C SER A 339 -1.80 19.21 -3.72
N ILE A 340 -1.77 20.42 -3.19
CA ILE A 340 -1.19 20.77 -1.89
C ILE A 340 -2.35 20.97 -0.91
N ARG A 341 -2.30 20.31 0.23
CA ARG A 341 -3.33 20.33 1.27
C ARG A 341 -2.68 20.49 2.62
N ILE A 342 -3.25 21.32 3.48
CA ILE A 342 -2.77 21.51 4.84
C ILE A 342 -3.96 21.32 5.78
N ASP A 343 -3.82 20.46 6.78
CA ASP A 343 -4.85 20.26 7.81
C ASP A 343 -4.75 21.28 8.94
N HIS A 344 -5.65 21.19 9.92
CA HIS A 344 -5.67 22.10 11.07
C HIS A 344 -4.49 21.92 12.05
N ARG A 345 -3.72 20.83 11.94
CA ARG A 345 -2.50 20.57 12.73
C ARG A 345 -1.24 21.04 12.01
N GLY A 346 -1.38 21.54 10.78
CA GLY A 346 -0.25 21.89 9.93
C GLY A 346 0.40 20.71 9.22
N ILE A 347 -0.23 19.53 9.20
CA ILE A 347 0.28 18.42 8.40
C ILE A 347 0.08 18.75 6.92
N LEU A 348 1.17 18.66 6.17
CA LEU A 348 1.19 18.90 4.73
C LEU A 348 0.95 17.59 3.99
N SER A 349 -0.09 17.56 3.17
CA SER A 349 -0.33 16.53 2.15
C SER A 349 -0.03 17.11 0.76
N VAL A 350 0.97 16.56 0.06
CA VAL A 350 1.27 16.89 -1.33
C VAL A 350 1.05 15.68 -2.21
N GLN A 351 0.05 15.75 -3.08
CA GLN A 351 -0.31 14.68 -4.00
C GLN A 351 0.08 15.05 -5.43
N PHE A 352 0.88 14.18 -6.04
CA PHE A 352 1.40 14.27 -7.39
C PHE A 352 0.61 13.33 -8.30
N MET A 353 -0.11 13.88 -9.27
CA MET A 353 -0.78 13.10 -10.31
C MET A 353 0.20 12.83 -11.45
N ILE A 354 0.40 11.54 -11.74
CA ILE A 354 1.25 11.03 -12.83
C ILE A 354 0.34 10.40 -13.87
N GLU A 355 0.27 10.99 -15.06
CA GLU A 355 -0.44 10.42 -16.20
C GLU A 355 0.24 9.15 -16.68
N GLN A 356 -0.58 8.14 -16.97
CA GLN A 356 -0.16 6.88 -17.59
C GLN A 356 -0.73 6.80 -19.01
N SER A 357 -0.33 5.79 -19.77
CA SER A 357 -1.02 5.45 -21.03
C SER A 357 -2.52 5.24 -20.82
N ASP A 358 -3.30 5.43 -21.89
CA ASP A 358 -4.75 5.16 -21.92
C ASP A 358 -5.59 5.99 -20.93
N ASN A 359 -5.13 7.21 -20.61
CA ASN A 359 -5.83 8.17 -19.74
C ASN A 359 -6.02 7.65 -18.29
N ASN A 360 -5.16 6.72 -17.88
CA ASN A 360 -5.04 6.27 -16.51
C ASN A 360 -4.13 7.19 -15.70
N HIS A 361 -4.24 7.13 -14.37
CA HIS A 361 -3.44 7.95 -13.48
C HIS A 361 -2.90 7.14 -12.30
N VAL A 362 -1.65 7.39 -11.96
CA VAL A 362 -1.02 6.99 -10.69
C VAL A 362 -0.86 8.23 -9.82
N PHE A 363 -1.03 8.06 -8.51
CA PHE A 363 -0.79 9.13 -7.54
C PHE A 363 0.38 8.77 -6.65
N ILE A 364 1.28 9.73 -6.43
CA ILE A 364 2.24 9.69 -5.32
C ILE A 364 1.84 10.77 -4.33
N GLU A 365 1.61 10.39 -3.08
CA GLU A 365 1.22 11.32 -2.03
C GLU A 365 2.26 11.35 -0.92
N PHE A 366 2.64 12.56 -0.50
CA PHE A 366 3.52 12.77 0.63
C PHE A 366 2.74 13.39 1.79
N PHE A 367 2.95 12.88 2.99
CA PHE A 367 2.56 13.50 4.25
C PHE A 367 3.80 13.98 4.98
N CYS A 368 3.82 15.25 5.40
CA CYS A 368 4.96 15.89 6.05
C CYS A 368 4.48 16.64 7.28
N VAL A 369 5.09 16.38 8.43
CA VAL A 369 4.79 17.10 9.68
C VAL A 369 5.45 18.49 9.67
N PRO A 370 4.83 19.50 10.27
CA PRO A 370 5.46 20.80 10.44
C PRO A 370 6.69 20.68 11.37
N ASP A 371 7.63 21.60 11.20
CA ASP A 371 8.83 21.65 12.02
C ASP A 371 8.50 22.25 13.40
N ALA A 372 8.70 21.47 14.46
CA ALA A 372 8.27 21.83 15.81
C ALA A 372 9.08 23.02 16.38
N ASP A 373 10.35 23.16 15.99
CA ASP A 373 11.27 24.16 16.52
C ASP A 373 10.91 25.61 16.13
N VAL A 374 10.00 25.81 15.17
CA VAL A 374 9.56 27.14 14.73
C VAL A 374 8.40 27.67 15.59
N TYR A 375 7.67 26.80 16.29
CA TYR A 375 6.50 27.17 17.10
C TYR A 375 6.73 27.07 18.62
N GLY A 376 7.97 26.80 19.05
CA GLY A 376 8.34 26.54 20.45
C GLY A 376 8.50 27.76 21.35
N ASP A 377 8.46 29.00 20.83
CA ASP A 377 8.84 30.20 21.60
C ASP A 377 7.66 31.13 21.99
N THR A 378 6.39 30.72 21.77
CA THR A 378 5.24 31.60 22.04
C THR A 378 4.55 31.43 23.40
N GLU A 379 5.02 30.57 24.31
CA GLU A 379 4.36 30.39 25.64
C GLU A 379 5.04 31.10 26.84
N ASP A 380 6.22 31.72 26.69
CA ASP A 380 6.93 32.34 27.83
C ASP A 380 6.90 33.89 27.83
N SER A 381 5.74 34.52 27.60
CA SER A 381 5.62 35.98 27.81
C SER A 381 4.24 36.48 28.26
N ILE A 382 3.56 35.70 29.10
CA ILE A 382 2.48 36.24 29.96
C ILE A 382 2.70 35.77 31.40
N GLU A 383 3.70 36.34 32.08
CA GLU A 383 3.67 36.55 33.53
C GLU A 383 4.77 37.54 33.94
N SER A 384 4.41 38.82 34.03
CA SER A 384 5.00 39.80 34.97
C SER A 384 4.10 41.00 35.13
#